data_AF-A0A8T7BRV7-F1
#
_entry.id   AF-A0A8T7BRV7-F1
#
_cell.length_a   1.000
_cell.length_b   1.000
_cell.length_c   1.000
_cell.angle_alpha   90.00
_cell.angle_beta   90.00
_cell.angle_gamma   90.00
#
_symmetry.space_group_name_H-M   'P 1'
#
loop_
_entity.id
_entity.type
_entity.pdbx_description
1 polymer ?
#
loop_
_entity_poly.entity_id
_entity_poly.type
_entity_poly.pdbx_seq_one_letter_code
_entity_poly.pdbx_strand_id
1 'polypeptide(L)' 'MLLIPAIDIKDGKCVRLRQGKMEDETIYSDKPIDVAQRWANEGARRIHIV' A
#
# COMPACT_ATOMS: atom_id res chain seq x y z
N MET A 1 11.19 14.45 -11.43
CA MET A 1 10.50 14.13 -10.16
C MET A 1 10.02 12.69 -10.23
N LEU A 2 10.19 11.87 -9.19
CA LEU A 2 9.77 10.47 -9.18
C LEU A 2 8.48 10.33 -8.35
N LEU A 3 7.43 9.78 -8.95
CA LEU A 3 6.21 9.38 -8.22
C LEU A 3 6.43 8.00 -7.60
N ILE A 4 6.18 7.89 -6.29
CA ILE A 4 6.40 6.66 -5.52
C ILE A 4 5.10 6.31 -4.81
N PRO A 5 4.31 5.36 -5.35
CA PRO A 5 3.16 4.82 -4.65
C PRO A 5 3.58 4.18 -3.32
N ALA A 6 2.73 4.29 -2.30
CA ALA A 6 2.94 3.67 -1.00
C ALA A 6 1.88 2.59 -0.75
N ILE A 7 2.30 1.48 -0.12
CA ILE A 7 1.42 0.42 0.36
C ILE A 7 1.82 0.11 1.81
N ASP A 8 0.90 0.33 2.74
CA ASP A 8 1.10 -0.09 4.13
C ASP A 8 0.52 -1.50 4.29
N ILE A 9 1.29 -2.41 4.89
CA ILE A 9 0.94 -3.83 5.06
C ILE A 9 0.82 -4.15 6.55
N LYS A 10 -0.35 -4.64 6.95
CA LYS A 10 -0.59 -5.17 8.29
C LYS A 10 -1.39 -6.46 8.20
N ASP A 11 -0.95 -7.50 8.91
CA ASP A 11 -1.60 -8.82 8.94
C ASP A 11 -1.90 -9.39 7.53
N GLY A 12 -0.97 -9.18 6.59
CA GLY A 12 -1.09 -9.63 5.20
C GLY A 12 -2.03 -8.82 4.32
N LYS A 13 -2.54 -7.67 4.78
CA LYS A 13 -3.50 -6.81 4.08
C LYS A 13 -2.94 -5.43 3.78
N CYS A 14 -3.38 -4.82 2.69
CA CYS A 14 -3.15 -3.40 2.43
C CYS A 14 -4.07 -2.56 3.33
N VAL A 15 -3.48 -1.75 4.19
CA VAL A 15 -4.20 -0.91 5.15
C VAL A 15 -3.85 0.57 4.98
N ARG A 16 -4.61 1.43 5.65
CA ARG A 16 -4.16 2.79 5.97
C ARG A 16 -4.62 3.13 7.36
N LEU A 17 -3.71 3.68 8.16
CA LEU A 17 -4.03 4.21 9.49
C LEU A 17 -4.31 5.70 9.38
N ARG A 18 -5.43 6.16 9.92
CA ARG A 18 -5.69 7.61 10.01
C ARG A 18 -4.76 8.20 11.07
N GLN A 19 -3.85 9.08 10.63
CA GLN A 19 -2.83 9.70 11.50
C GLN A 19 -1.97 8.67 12.27
N GLY A 20 -1.79 7.47 11.73
CA GLY A 20 -0.98 6.41 12.38
C GLY A 20 -1.67 5.70 13.54
N LYS A 21 -2.96 5.94 13.78
CA LYS A 21 -3.72 5.28 14.86
C LYS A 21 -4.17 3.89 14.43
N MET A 22 -3.79 2.88 15.21
CA MET A 22 -4.09 1.47 14.91
C MET A 22 -5.58 1.14 14.99
N GLU A 23 -6.30 1.84 15.86
CA GLU A 23 -7.73 1.72 16.06
C GLU A 23 -8.57 2.37 14.94
N ASP A 24 -7.94 3.22 14.11
CA ASP A 24 -8.57 3.92 12.99
C ASP A 24 -7.93 3.43 11.67
N GLU A 25 -8.06 2.11 11.45
CA GLU A 25 -7.57 1.43 10.26
C GLU A 25 -8.66 1.26 9.20
N THR A 26 -8.26 1.42 7.94
CA THR A 26 -9.07 1.05 6.78
C THR A 26 -8.36 -0.01 5.97
N ILE A 27 -9.03 -1.15 5.74
CA ILE A 27 -8.53 -2.20 4.85
C ILE A 27 -8.93 -1.87 3.41
N TYR A 28 -7.95 -1.80 2.51
CA TYR A 28 -8.17 -1.56 1.08
C TYR A 28 -8.10 -2.83 0.23
N SER A 29 -7.29 -3.81 0.63
CA SER A 29 -7.14 -5.08 -0.09
C SER A 29 -6.57 -6.16 0.84
N ASP A 30 -6.91 -7.41 0.57
CA ASP A 30 -6.36 -8.62 1.19
C ASP A 30 -5.18 -9.22 0.41
N LYS A 31 -4.79 -8.61 -0.73
CA LYS A 31 -3.75 -9.12 -1.63
C LYS A 31 -2.71 -8.04 -1.94
N PRO A 32 -1.71 -7.83 -1.07
CA PRO A 32 -0.67 -6.83 -1.28
C PRO A 32 0.13 -7.04 -2.57
N ILE A 33 0.32 -8.29 -2.99
CA ILE A 33 1.03 -8.64 -4.22
C ILE A 33 0.28 -8.10 -5.44
N ASP A 34 -1.05 -8.23 -5.49
CA ASP A 34 -1.85 -7.76 -6.62
C ASP A 34 -1.80 -6.23 -6.73
N VAL A 35 -1.82 -5.52 -5.59
CA VAL A 35 -1.70 -4.06 -5.54
C VAL A 35 -0.30 -3.59 -5.99
N ALA A 36 0.76 -4.26 -5.54
CA ALA A 36 2.11 -3.96 -5.98
C ALA A 36 2.29 -4.22 -7.50
N GLN A 37 1.75 -5.33 -8.00
CA GLN A 37 1.78 -5.66 -9.42
C GLN A 37 1.01 -4.63 -10.25
N ARG A 38 -0.14 -4.15 -9.76
CA ARG A 38 -0.89 -3.07 -10.40
C ARG A 38 -0.04 -1.82 -10.54
N TRP A 39 0.62 -1.37 -9.47
CA TRP A 39 1.48 -0.18 -9.56
C TRP A 39 2.65 -0.38 -10.53
N ALA A 40 3.28 -1.55 -10.52
CA ALA A 40 4.32 -1.88 -11.50
C ALA A 40 3.79 -1.81 -12.94
N ASN A 41 2.60 -2.37 -13.20
CA ASN A 41 1.94 -2.33 -14.51
C ASN A 41 1.53 -0.91 -14.94
N GLU A 42 1.20 -0.03 -13.99
CA GLU A 42 0.92 1.39 -14.23
C GLU A 42 2.19 2.24 -14.40
N GLY A 43 3.39 1.63 -14.37
CA GLY A 43 4.66 2.29 -14.65
C GLY A 43 5.40 2.80 -13.41
N ALA A 44 4.99 2.41 -12.20
CA ALA A 44 5.72 2.73 -10.99
C ALA A 44 7.12 2.09 -11.02
N ARG A 45 8.16 2.93 -10.96
CA ARG A 45 9.57 2.47 -10.94
C ARG A 45 10.05 2.09 -9.54
N ARG A 46 9.35 2.56 -8.50
CA ARG A 46 9.60 2.26 -7.09
C ARG A 46 8.27 2.27 -6.37
N ILE A 47 8.13 1.39 -5.39
CA ILE A 47 6.98 1.33 -4.48
C ILE A 47 7.56 1.42 -3.07
N HIS A 48 6.99 2.30 -2.25
CA HIS A 48 7.31 2.38 -0.83
C HIS A 48 6.41 1.41 -0.08
N ILE A 49 7.00 0.51 0.71
CA ILE A 49 6.27 -0.46 1.53
C ILE A 49 6.53 -0.13 2.98
N VAL A 50 5.47 -0.10 3.78
CA VAL A 50 5.50 0.08 5.24
C VAL A 50 4.91 -1.15 5.92
#